data_AF-M5BZH5-F1
#
_entry.id   AF-M5BZH5-F1
#
_cell.length_a   1.000
_cell.length_b   1.000
_cell.length_c   1.000
_cell.angle_alpha   90.00
_cell.angle_beta   90.00
_cell.angle_gamma   90.00
#
_symmetry.space_group_name_H-M   'P 1'
#
loop_
_entity.id
_entity.type
_entity.pdbx_description
1 polymer ?
#
loop_
_entity_poly.entity_id
_entity_poly.type
_entity_poly.pdbx_seq_one_letter_code
_entity_poly.pdbx_strand_id
1 'polypeptide(L)'
;MNHRHNAPHFIDIAPNESVLPDSLSEETDGQPEQATLYLPSQLGSCISRTERSERATELEGTLRRAECFETLRRVRTALSQKATILEGKKKNARGEIANTRAQTMIDRVSLRINQSKDDYNRSYKALHGLGFTASRLRPLVRLQAEHLKGLTSILLGKRELHEGHKKLPWFWAVRDTEAAGEATEDEADETDAVEFNEGKGCSSQDRRL
;
A
#
# COMPACT_ATOMS: atom_id res chain seq x y z
N MET A 1 -10.90 -25.60 39.20
CA MET A 1 -11.56 -24.98 38.03
C MET A 1 -10.72 -23.81 37.57
N ASN A 2 -9.97 -23.96 36.48
CA ASN A 2 -9.04 -22.93 35.99
C ASN A 2 -9.84 -21.80 35.32
N HIS A 3 -9.79 -20.61 35.91
CA HIS A 3 -10.46 -19.38 35.42
C HIS A 3 -10.15 -19.03 33.96
N ARG A 4 -9.06 -19.59 33.42
CA ARG A 4 -8.65 -19.49 32.02
C ARG A 4 -9.63 -20.13 31.02
N HIS A 5 -10.40 -21.13 31.43
CA HIS A 5 -11.36 -21.79 30.52
C HIS A 5 -12.61 -20.95 30.24
N ASN A 6 -12.91 -19.96 31.09
CA ASN A 6 -14.17 -19.20 31.01
C ASN A 6 -13.97 -17.72 30.61
N ALA A 7 -12.74 -17.33 30.25
CA ALA A 7 -12.47 -15.98 29.76
C ALA A 7 -12.48 -15.98 28.23
N PRO A 8 -13.52 -15.40 27.58
CA PRO A 8 -13.72 -15.47 26.12
C PRO A 8 -12.69 -14.67 25.29
N HIS A 9 -11.69 -14.05 25.93
CA HIS A 9 -10.82 -13.05 25.30
C HIS A 9 -9.33 -13.43 25.21
N PHE A 10 -8.90 -14.56 25.78
CA PHE A 10 -7.47 -14.90 25.77
C PHE A 10 -7.11 -15.81 24.59
N ILE A 11 -6.07 -15.41 23.86
CA ILE A 11 -5.34 -16.23 22.89
C ILE A 11 -4.26 -16.98 23.68
N ASP A 12 -4.30 -18.31 23.64
CA ASP A 12 -3.27 -19.12 24.27
C ASP A 12 -2.06 -19.23 23.34
N ILE A 13 -1.06 -18.39 23.61
CA ILE A 13 0.26 -18.49 23.01
C ILE A 13 1.03 -19.53 23.84
N ALA A 14 1.38 -20.65 23.22
CA ALA A 14 2.32 -21.59 23.80
C ALA A 14 3.72 -21.20 23.28
N PRO A 15 4.51 -20.40 24.03
CA PRO A 15 5.88 -20.15 23.63
C PRO A 15 6.63 -21.49 23.60
N ASN A 16 7.47 -21.70 22.58
CA ASN A 16 8.43 -22.80 22.61
C ASN A 16 9.27 -22.66 23.88
N GLU A 17 9.40 -23.73 24.68
CA GLU A 17 10.05 -23.74 26.01
C GLU A 17 11.49 -23.18 26.04
N SER A 18 12.13 -23.00 24.88
CA SER A 18 13.47 -22.44 24.75
C SER A 18 13.55 -20.90 24.80
N VAL A 19 12.42 -20.20 24.85
CA VAL A 19 12.35 -18.74 24.97
C VAL A 19 11.30 -18.39 26.03
N LEU A 20 11.65 -18.56 27.31
CA LEU A 20 10.90 -17.86 28.36
C LEU A 20 11.37 -16.40 28.31
N PRO A 21 10.53 -15.45 27.85
CA PRO A 21 10.89 -14.05 27.95
C PRO A 21 10.98 -13.68 29.43
N ASP A 22 11.91 -12.78 29.75
CA ASP A 22 11.86 -11.98 30.98
C ASP A 22 10.42 -11.45 31.16
N SER A 23 9.97 -11.25 32.40
CA SER A 23 8.62 -10.76 32.66
C SER A 23 8.33 -9.51 31.81
N LEU A 24 7.10 -9.29 31.34
CA LEU A 24 6.76 -8.07 30.58
C LEU A 24 7.18 -6.79 31.31
N SER A 25 7.22 -6.82 32.64
CA SER A 25 7.74 -5.73 33.49
C SER A 25 9.25 -5.50 33.34
N GLU A 26 10.02 -6.56 33.11
CA GLU A 26 11.47 -6.53 32.88
C GLU A 26 11.79 -6.16 31.42
N GLU A 27 10.98 -6.61 30.44
CA GLU A 27 11.12 -6.19 29.03
C GLU A 27 10.97 -4.66 28.88
N THR A 28 10.08 -4.06 29.66
CA THR A 28 9.62 -2.68 29.45
C THR A 28 10.11 -1.68 30.49
N ASP A 29 10.93 -2.09 31.45
CA ASP A 29 11.37 -1.25 32.60
C ASP A 29 10.17 -0.54 33.28
N GLY A 30 9.04 -1.25 33.38
CA GLY A 30 7.80 -0.71 33.94
C GLY A 30 6.98 0.24 33.05
N GLN A 31 7.33 0.39 31.77
CA GLN A 31 6.61 1.22 30.79
C GLN A 31 5.73 0.37 29.85
N PRO A 32 4.47 0.06 30.20
CA PRO A 32 3.63 -0.84 29.43
C PRO A 32 3.39 -0.39 27.97
N GLU A 33 3.50 0.90 27.67
CA GLU A 33 3.42 1.46 26.32
C GLU A 33 4.57 1.05 25.40
N GLN A 34 5.69 0.59 25.97
CA GLN A 34 6.84 0.07 25.23
C GLN A 34 6.74 -1.43 24.98
N ALA A 35 5.73 -2.11 25.55
CA ALA A 35 5.57 -3.55 25.39
C ALA A 35 5.44 -3.92 23.91
N THR A 36 6.23 -4.90 23.47
CA THR A 36 6.12 -5.43 22.11
C THR A 36 4.80 -6.18 21.95
N LEU A 37 3.84 -5.57 21.26
CA LEU A 37 2.57 -6.24 20.94
C LEU A 37 2.77 -7.20 19.76
N TYR A 38 2.86 -8.49 20.06
CA TYR A 38 2.95 -9.53 19.05
C TYR A 38 1.62 -9.70 18.31
N LEU A 39 1.63 -9.45 17.01
CA LEU A 39 0.51 -9.71 16.12
C LEU A 39 0.54 -11.15 15.59
N PRO A 40 -0.61 -11.73 15.21
CA PRO A 40 -0.66 -13.07 14.61
C PRO A 40 0.34 -13.28 13.47
N SER A 41 0.54 -12.28 12.60
CA SER A 41 1.50 -12.35 11.49
C SER A 41 2.97 -12.46 11.91
N GLN A 42 3.30 -12.06 13.14
CA GLN A 42 4.64 -12.13 13.71
C GLN A 42 4.89 -13.44 14.45
N LEU A 43 3.84 -14.11 14.92
CA LEU A 43 3.92 -15.36 15.67
C LEU A 43 4.01 -16.61 14.78
N GLY A 44 3.67 -16.49 13.49
CA GLY A 44 3.81 -17.58 12.52
C GLY A 44 3.06 -18.85 12.95
N SER A 45 3.73 -20.00 12.93
CA SER A 45 3.15 -21.29 13.34
C SER A 45 3.10 -21.53 14.85
N CYS A 46 3.53 -20.57 15.68
CA CYS A 46 3.53 -20.69 17.14
C CYS A 46 2.14 -20.47 17.75
N ILE A 47 1.14 -20.11 16.95
CA ILE A 47 -0.23 -19.91 17.41
C ILE A 47 -0.99 -21.24 17.35
N SER A 48 -1.61 -21.61 18.47
CA SER A 48 -2.52 -22.76 18.53
C SER A 48 -3.71 -22.55 17.60
N ARG A 49 -4.10 -23.55 16.81
CA ARG A 49 -5.26 -23.47 15.89
C ARG A 49 -6.58 -23.62 16.64
N THR A 50 -6.91 -22.60 17.41
CA THR A 50 -8.19 -22.44 18.11
C THR A 50 -9.12 -21.53 17.31
N GLU A 51 -10.43 -21.68 17.45
CA GLU A 51 -11.42 -20.77 16.83
C GLU A 51 -11.07 -19.28 17.07
N ARG A 52 -10.52 -18.97 18.25
CA ARG A 52 -10.11 -17.61 18.64
C ARG A 52 -8.91 -17.11 17.83
N SER A 53 -7.88 -17.95 17.68
CA SER A 53 -6.71 -17.62 16.86
C SER A 53 -7.07 -17.41 15.40
N GLU A 54 -8.02 -18.19 14.88
CA GLU A 54 -8.49 -18.09 13.50
C GLU A 54 -9.21 -16.74 13.31
N ARG A 55 -10.11 -16.37 14.23
CA ARG A 55 -10.77 -15.05 14.21
C ARG A 55 -9.77 -13.89 14.31
N ALA A 56 -8.76 -13.98 15.17
CA ALA A 56 -7.72 -12.95 15.30
C ALA A 56 -6.87 -12.83 14.02
N THR A 57 -6.54 -13.95 13.40
CA THR A 57 -5.81 -14.04 12.12
C THR A 57 -6.64 -13.42 10.99
N GLU A 58 -7.95 -13.67 10.95
CA GLU A 58 -8.86 -13.06 9.98
C GLU A 58 -9.00 -11.56 10.16
N LEU A 59 -9.17 -11.09 11.41
CA LEU A 59 -9.23 -9.66 11.72
C LEU A 59 -7.95 -8.94 11.31
N GLU A 60 -6.78 -9.49 11.65
CA GLU A 60 -5.52 -8.93 11.18
C GLU A 60 -5.46 -8.97 9.65
N GLY A 61 -5.87 -10.06 9.02
CA GLY A 61 -5.91 -10.18 7.56
C GLY A 61 -6.70 -9.06 6.89
N THR A 62 -7.90 -8.75 7.39
CA THR A 62 -8.73 -7.64 6.91
C THR A 62 -8.05 -6.30 7.13
N LEU A 63 -7.48 -6.07 8.32
CA LEU A 63 -6.74 -4.84 8.63
C LEU A 63 -5.55 -4.64 7.67
N ARG A 64 -4.70 -5.66 7.50
CA ARG A 64 -3.52 -5.60 6.63
C ARG A 64 -3.90 -5.40 5.17
N ARG A 65 -5.02 -5.95 4.73
CA ARG A 65 -5.56 -5.74 3.38
C ARG A 65 -5.98 -4.28 3.18
N ALA A 66 -6.72 -3.71 4.13
CA ALA A 66 -7.08 -2.29 4.11
C ALA A 66 -5.83 -1.39 4.11
N GLU A 67 -4.84 -1.69 4.96
CA GLU A 67 -3.54 -0.99 4.97
C GLU A 67 -2.85 -1.05 3.60
N CYS A 68 -2.88 -2.20 2.92
CA CYS A 68 -2.31 -2.34 1.58
C CYS A 68 -3.00 -1.39 0.57
N PHE A 69 -4.33 -1.32 0.55
CA PHE A 69 -5.03 -0.42 -0.37
C PHE A 69 -4.79 1.05 -0.06
N GLU A 70 -4.79 1.42 1.22
CA GLU A 70 -4.52 2.79 1.66
C GLU A 70 -3.08 3.22 1.33
N THR A 71 -2.09 2.36 1.59
CA THR A 71 -0.69 2.64 1.21
C THR A 71 -0.51 2.72 -0.30
N LEU A 72 -1.21 1.90 -1.10
CA LEU A 72 -1.24 2.06 -2.56
C LEU A 72 -1.86 3.39 -2.99
N ARG A 73 -2.91 3.88 -2.32
CA ARG A 73 -3.47 5.23 -2.55
C ARG A 73 -2.40 6.30 -2.31
N ARG A 74 -1.69 6.23 -1.19
CA ARG A 74 -0.60 7.16 -0.85
C ARG A 74 0.51 7.15 -1.89
N VAL A 75 0.91 5.97 -2.37
CA VAL A 75 1.89 5.83 -3.46
C VAL A 75 1.42 6.54 -4.72
N ARG A 76 0.19 6.29 -5.18
CA ARG A 76 -0.39 6.93 -6.38
C ARG A 76 -0.42 8.45 -6.25
N THR A 77 -0.96 8.97 -5.16
CA THR A 77 -1.04 10.42 -4.92
C THR A 77 0.35 11.06 -4.88
N ALA A 78 1.31 10.45 -4.20
CA ALA A 78 2.68 10.98 -4.13
C ALA A 78 3.39 10.94 -5.50
N LEU A 79 3.12 9.93 -6.35
CA LEU A 79 3.64 9.87 -7.71
C LEU A 79 3.04 10.96 -8.61
N SER A 80 1.73 11.19 -8.52
CA SER A 80 1.06 12.29 -9.23
C SER A 80 1.63 13.64 -8.80
N GLN A 81 1.81 13.86 -7.49
CA GLN A 81 2.46 15.07 -6.96
C GLN A 81 3.91 15.23 -7.47
N LYS A 82 4.68 14.14 -7.53
CA LYS A 82 6.04 14.19 -8.08
C LYS A 82 6.04 14.60 -9.55
N ALA A 83 5.10 14.08 -10.34
CA ALA A 83 4.95 14.45 -11.74
C ALA A 83 4.64 15.94 -11.89
N THR A 84 3.67 16.49 -11.16
CA THR A 84 3.31 17.92 -11.25
C THR A 84 4.46 18.83 -10.82
N ILE A 85 5.19 18.48 -9.75
CA ILE A 85 6.38 19.24 -9.30
C ILE A 85 7.48 19.22 -10.37
N LEU A 86 7.72 18.07 -11.02
CA LEU A 86 8.72 17.97 -12.09
C LEU A 86 8.37 18.86 -13.29
N GLU A 87 7.10 18.89 -13.68
CA GLU A 87 6.63 19.75 -14.76
C GLU A 87 6.72 21.24 -14.37
N GLY A 88 6.36 21.57 -13.13
CA GLY A 88 6.50 22.92 -12.58
C GLY A 88 7.96 23.38 -12.51
N LYS A 89 8.88 22.50 -12.08
CA LYS A 89 10.32 22.77 -12.08
C LYS A 89 10.81 23.07 -13.48
N LYS A 90 10.45 22.24 -14.47
CA LYS A 90 10.85 22.42 -15.88
C LYS A 90 10.40 23.77 -16.45
N LYS A 91 9.21 24.24 -16.08
CA LYS A 91 8.64 25.50 -16.59
C LYS A 91 9.18 26.74 -15.87
N ASN A 92 9.34 26.66 -14.54
CA ASN A 92 9.42 27.85 -13.69
C ASN A 92 10.75 28.02 -12.92
N ALA A 93 11.52 26.96 -12.70
CA ALA A 93 12.75 27.06 -11.89
C ALA A 93 13.90 27.63 -12.72
N ARG A 94 14.13 28.95 -12.61
CA ARG A 94 15.27 29.65 -13.21
C ARG A 94 16.22 30.13 -12.12
N GLY A 95 17.51 29.95 -12.32
CA GLY A 95 18.55 30.29 -11.34
C GLY A 95 18.75 29.20 -10.27
N GLU A 96 19.78 29.39 -9.44
CA GLU A 96 20.26 28.39 -8.49
C GLU A 96 19.27 28.16 -7.34
N ILE A 97 18.84 29.22 -6.66
CA ILE A 97 17.96 29.13 -5.49
C ILE A 97 16.64 28.42 -5.82
N ALA A 98 16.01 28.78 -6.94
CA ALA A 98 14.76 28.17 -7.38
C ALA A 98 14.94 26.69 -7.74
N ASN A 99 16.07 26.33 -8.36
CA ASN A 99 16.39 24.94 -8.68
C ASN A 99 16.62 24.11 -7.42
N THR A 100 17.38 24.63 -6.45
CA THR A 100 17.63 23.96 -5.17
C THR A 100 16.32 23.74 -4.42
N ARG A 101 15.45 24.76 -4.30
CA ARG A 101 14.14 24.62 -3.65
C ARG A 101 13.26 23.57 -4.34
N ALA A 102 13.19 23.59 -5.66
CA ALA A 102 12.43 22.62 -6.43
C ALA A 102 13.00 21.19 -6.27
N GLN A 103 14.32 21.05 -6.21
CA GLN A 103 14.98 19.78 -5.95
C GLN A 103 14.63 19.24 -4.57
N THR A 104 14.72 20.05 -3.51
CA THR A 104 14.34 19.66 -2.16
C THR A 104 12.89 19.19 -2.09
N MET A 105 11.97 19.80 -2.83
CA MET A 105 10.57 19.34 -2.91
C MET A 105 10.46 17.97 -3.58
N ILE A 106 11.19 17.74 -4.68
CA ILE A 106 11.23 16.44 -5.37
C ILE A 106 11.79 15.36 -4.45
N ASP A 107 12.83 15.67 -3.68
CA ASP A 107 13.48 14.73 -2.76
C ASP A 107 12.53 14.33 -1.63
N ARG A 108 11.81 15.29 -1.04
CA ARG A 108 10.79 15.03 0.00
C ARG A 108 9.67 14.13 -0.52
N VAL A 109 9.14 14.39 -1.71
CA VAL A 109 8.09 13.54 -2.29
C VAL A 109 8.65 12.16 -2.64
N SER A 110 9.89 12.08 -3.12
CA SER A 110 10.55 10.79 -3.39
C SER A 110 10.74 9.95 -2.13
N LEU A 111 11.10 10.58 -1.01
CA LEU A 111 11.15 9.92 0.31
C LEU A 111 9.77 9.40 0.71
N ARG A 112 8.72 10.21 0.56
CA ARG A 112 7.34 9.80 0.87
C ARG A 112 6.87 8.60 0.02
N ILE A 113 7.24 8.55 -1.25
CA ILE A 113 6.96 7.40 -2.14
C ILE A 113 7.65 6.14 -1.60
N ASN A 114 8.93 6.25 -1.22
CA ASN A 114 9.68 5.11 -0.68
C ASN A 114 9.10 4.62 0.64
N GLN A 115 8.79 5.52 1.57
CA GLN A 115 8.14 5.17 2.84
C GLN A 115 6.79 4.46 2.60
N SER A 116 5.93 5.02 1.75
CA SER A 116 4.62 4.41 1.45
C SER A 116 4.76 3.03 0.78
N LYS A 117 5.79 2.84 -0.05
CA LYS A 117 6.12 1.55 -0.65
C LYS A 117 6.59 0.55 0.41
N ASP A 118 7.42 0.99 1.36
CA ASP A 118 7.95 0.12 2.40
C ASP A 118 6.84 -0.28 3.39
N ASP A 119 5.93 0.64 3.71
CA ASP A 119 4.72 0.37 4.49
C ASP A 119 3.83 -0.65 3.78
N TYR A 120 3.56 -0.46 2.48
CA TYR A 120 2.83 -1.43 1.66
C TYR A 120 3.47 -2.82 1.72
N ASN A 121 4.78 -2.90 1.48
CA ASN A 121 5.50 -4.16 1.47
C ASN A 121 5.54 -4.84 2.85
N ARG A 122 5.50 -4.06 3.94
CA ARG A 122 5.39 -4.56 5.31
C ARG A 122 4.02 -5.21 5.53
N SER A 123 2.93 -4.55 5.19
CA SER A 123 1.58 -5.11 5.31
C SER A 123 1.37 -6.31 4.38
N TYR A 124 1.91 -6.26 3.15
CA TYR A 124 1.89 -7.39 2.22
C TYR A 124 2.68 -8.61 2.77
N LYS A 125 3.84 -8.38 3.38
CA LYS A 125 4.60 -9.45 4.04
C LYS A 125 3.83 -10.05 5.22
N ALA A 126 3.16 -9.22 6.02
CA ALA A 126 2.33 -9.68 7.13
C ALA A 126 1.18 -10.58 6.63
N LEU A 127 0.50 -10.20 5.55
CA LEU A 127 -0.53 -11.05 4.92
C LEU A 127 0.02 -12.43 4.50
N HIS A 128 1.23 -12.47 3.94
CA HIS A 128 1.89 -13.74 3.62
C HIS A 128 2.28 -14.53 4.88
N GLY A 129 2.65 -13.85 5.97
CA GLY A 129 2.94 -14.46 7.28
C GLY A 129 1.73 -15.14 7.91
N LEU A 130 0.52 -14.60 7.67
CA LEU A 130 -0.76 -15.20 8.07
C LEU A 130 -1.16 -16.43 7.23
N GLY A 131 -0.39 -16.79 6.21
CA GLY A 131 -0.67 -17.95 5.35
C GLY A 131 -1.72 -17.70 4.27
N PHE A 132 -2.00 -16.44 3.90
CA PHE A 132 -2.92 -16.14 2.82
C PHE A 132 -2.35 -16.61 1.47
N THR A 133 -3.09 -17.47 0.78
CA THR A 133 -2.72 -17.98 -0.56
C THR A 133 -2.72 -16.86 -1.60
N ALA A 134 -1.88 -16.99 -2.63
CA ALA A 134 -1.80 -16.04 -3.75
C ALA A 134 -3.16 -15.73 -4.41
N SER A 135 -4.13 -16.66 -4.39
CA SER A 135 -5.49 -16.42 -4.88
C SER A 135 -6.26 -15.41 -4.04
N ARG A 136 -6.16 -15.51 -2.70
CA ARG A 136 -6.83 -14.61 -1.74
C ARG A 136 -6.17 -13.23 -1.66
N LEU A 137 -4.89 -13.16 -2.05
CA LEU A 137 -4.15 -11.90 -2.13
C LEU A 137 -4.43 -11.11 -3.40
N ARG A 138 -4.95 -11.72 -4.48
CA ARG A 138 -5.24 -10.98 -5.71
C ARG A 138 -6.25 -9.85 -5.42
N PRO A 139 -6.01 -8.63 -5.92
CA PRO A 139 -5.00 -8.24 -6.91
C PRO A 139 -3.65 -7.74 -6.35
N LEU A 140 -3.39 -7.87 -5.05
CA LEU A 140 -2.19 -7.37 -4.38
C LEU A 140 -0.94 -8.19 -4.75
N VAL A 141 0.13 -7.48 -5.13
CA VAL A 141 1.44 -8.05 -5.48
C VAL A 141 2.53 -7.20 -4.84
N ARG A 142 3.64 -7.82 -4.43
CA ARG A 142 4.80 -7.10 -3.88
C ARG A 142 5.19 -5.90 -4.76
N LEU A 143 5.32 -4.72 -4.15
CA LEU A 143 5.63 -3.49 -4.87
C LEU A 143 7.14 -3.33 -5.02
N GLN A 144 7.64 -3.57 -6.23
CA GLN A 144 9.03 -3.43 -6.60
C GLN A 144 9.33 -2.03 -7.17
N ALA A 145 10.60 -1.62 -7.11
CA ALA A 145 11.04 -0.34 -7.67
C ALA A 145 10.85 -0.27 -9.20
N GLU A 146 10.88 -1.42 -9.88
CA GLU A 146 10.65 -1.52 -11.32
C GLU A 146 9.26 -1.05 -11.73
N HIS A 147 8.25 -1.30 -10.91
CA HIS A 147 6.87 -0.85 -11.15
C HIS A 147 6.73 0.69 -11.14
N LEU A 148 7.71 1.41 -10.59
CA LEU A 148 7.71 2.87 -10.50
C LEU A 148 8.52 3.53 -11.64
N LYS A 149 9.35 2.77 -12.35
CA LYS A 149 10.22 3.29 -13.42
C LYS A 149 9.37 3.74 -14.61
N GLY A 150 9.72 4.88 -15.21
CA GLY A 150 9.05 5.42 -16.39
C GLY A 150 7.64 5.99 -16.13
N LEU A 151 7.08 5.79 -14.94
CA LEU A 151 5.72 6.20 -14.61
C LEU A 151 5.52 7.70 -14.63
N THR A 152 6.53 8.47 -14.19
CA THR A 152 6.49 9.94 -14.28
C THR A 152 6.30 10.42 -15.73
N SER A 153 6.91 9.75 -16.71
CA SER A 153 6.74 10.09 -18.13
C SER A 153 5.32 9.77 -18.61
N ILE A 154 4.74 8.65 -18.16
CA ILE A 154 3.35 8.26 -18.45
C ILE A 154 2.38 9.29 -17.89
N LEU A 155 2.54 9.67 -16.62
CA LEU A 155 1.67 10.63 -15.93
C LEU A 155 1.75 12.03 -16.52
N LEU A 156 2.91 12.42 -17.07
CA LEU A 156 3.09 13.69 -17.77
C LEU A 156 2.58 13.67 -19.22
N GLY A 157 2.06 12.54 -19.70
CA GLY A 157 1.58 12.40 -21.08
C GLY A 157 2.69 12.53 -22.13
N LYS A 158 3.97 12.42 -21.73
CA LYS A 158 5.12 12.53 -22.63
C LYS A 158 5.25 11.22 -23.40
N ARG A 159 4.72 11.21 -24.62
CA ARG A 159 4.87 10.10 -25.59
C ARG A 159 6.04 10.41 -26.51
N GLU A 160 7.06 9.57 -26.51
CA GLU A 160 8.09 9.62 -27.55
C GLU A 160 7.53 8.99 -28.83
N LEU A 161 7.94 9.50 -30.00
CA LEU A 161 7.34 9.19 -31.32
C LEU A 161 7.39 7.69 -31.73
N HIS A 162 8.02 6.84 -30.92
CA HIS A 162 8.29 5.42 -31.19
C HIS A 162 7.82 4.49 -30.05
N GLU A 163 7.25 5.03 -28.98
CA GLU A 163 6.75 4.24 -27.85
C GLU A 163 5.26 3.96 -27.99
N GLY A 164 4.92 2.88 -28.71
CA GLY A 164 3.56 2.34 -28.72
C GLY A 164 3.12 1.95 -27.30
N HIS A 165 1.99 2.53 -26.86
CA HIS A 165 1.22 2.24 -25.63
C HIS A 165 2.03 1.91 -24.36
N LYS A 166 2.42 2.93 -23.59
CA LYS A 166 2.81 2.73 -22.19
C LYS A 166 1.59 2.38 -21.34
N LYS A 167 1.56 1.15 -20.81
CA LYS A 167 0.51 0.70 -19.88
C LYS A 167 0.84 1.16 -18.45
N LEU A 168 -0.18 1.59 -17.73
CA LEU A 168 -0.04 1.88 -16.31
C LEU A 168 0.29 0.58 -15.53
N PRO A 169 1.10 0.67 -14.47
CA PRO A 169 1.37 -0.48 -13.60
C PRO A 169 0.10 -1.05 -12.98
N TRP A 170 0.14 -2.32 -12.59
CA TRP A 170 -1.00 -3.05 -12.01
C TRP A 170 -1.66 -2.28 -10.85
N PHE A 171 -0.87 -1.69 -9.95
CA PHE A 171 -1.35 -1.01 -8.75
C PHE A 171 -2.15 0.27 -9.03
N TRP A 172 -2.15 0.75 -10.28
CA TRP A 172 -2.92 1.92 -10.69
C TRP A 172 -4.40 1.59 -10.92
N ALA A 173 -4.69 0.36 -11.35
CA ALA A 173 -6.05 -0.13 -11.59
C ALA A 173 -6.66 -0.83 -10.37
N VAL A 174 -5.85 -1.18 -9.38
CA VAL A 174 -6.30 -1.84 -8.16
C VAL A 174 -7.12 -0.89 -7.30
N ARG A 175 -8.39 -1.26 -7.07
CA ARG A 175 -9.30 -0.62 -6.13
C ARG A 175 -9.77 -1.66 -5.12
N ASP A 176 -10.12 -1.19 -3.93
CA ASP A 176 -10.80 -2.03 -2.94
C ASP A 176 -12.24 -2.27 -3.42
N THR A 177 -12.48 -3.41 -4.04
CA THR A 177 -13.81 -3.79 -4.51
C THR A 177 -14.69 -4.37 -3.40
N GLU A 178 -14.12 -4.70 -2.24
CA GLU A 178 -14.86 -5.29 -1.12
C GLU A 178 -15.53 -4.21 -0.25
N ALA A 179 -15.00 -2.98 -0.25
CA ALA A 179 -15.63 -1.83 0.41
C ALA A 179 -16.80 -1.19 -0.36
N ALA A 180 -17.00 -1.54 -1.64
CA ALA A 180 -18.02 -0.93 -2.50
C ALA A 180 -19.45 -1.51 -2.28
N GLY A 181 -19.62 -2.44 -1.35
CA GLY A 181 -20.92 -3.04 -1.04
C GLY A 181 -21.81 -2.20 -0.11
N GLU A 182 -21.30 -1.13 0.49
CA GLU A 182 -22.01 -0.31 1.48
C GLU A 182 -21.54 1.16 1.40
N ALA A 183 -21.71 1.79 0.24
CA ALA A 183 -21.57 3.24 0.11
C ALA A 183 -22.86 3.79 -0.51
N THR A 184 -23.67 4.43 0.32
CA THR A 184 -24.76 5.31 -0.12
C THR A 184 -24.18 6.42 -1.00
N GLU A 185 -24.93 6.80 -2.03
CA GLU A 185 -24.50 7.55 -3.23
C GLU A 185 -23.98 8.99 -2.99
N ASP A 186 -23.77 9.42 -1.75
CA ASP A 186 -23.58 10.84 -1.39
C ASP A 186 -22.14 11.26 -1.00
N GLU A 187 -21.14 10.37 -1.04
CA GLU A 187 -19.72 10.71 -0.75
C GLU A 187 -18.76 10.45 -1.94
N ALA A 188 -19.26 10.58 -3.17
CA ALA A 188 -18.48 10.35 -4.39
C ALA A 188 -17.82 11.59 -4.99
N ASP A 189 -17.66 12.71 -4.26
CA ASP A 189 -17.13 13.96 -4.82
C ASP A 189 -15.82 14.43 -4.18
N GLU A 190 -14.83 13.55 -4.00
CA GLU A 190 -13.42 13.99 -4.02
C GLU A 190 -12.44 12.83 -4.29
N THR A 191 -12.55 12.23 -5.47
CA THR A 191 -11.50 11.31 -5.96
C THR A 191 -10.88 11.88 -7.22
N ASP A 192 -9.55 12.04 -7.21
CA ASP A 192 -8.70 12.49 -8.31
C ASP A 192 -9.04 11.75 -9.63
N ALA A 193 -9.99 12.30 -10.38
CA ALA A 193 -10.24 11.96 -11.76
C ALA A 193 -9.17 12.65 -12.60
N VAL A 194 -8.02 11.99 -12.77
CA VAL A 194 -7.20 12.25 -13.96
C VAL A 194 -7.94 11.60 -15.13
N GLU A 195 -8.88 12.34 -15.71
CA GLU A 195 -9.64 11.96 -16.89
C GLU A 195 -8.67 11.82 -18.07
N PHE A 196 -8.30 10.58 -18.39
CA PHE A 196 -7.48 10.28 -19.55
C PHE A 196 -8.42 10.17 -20.76
N ASN A 197 -8.50 11.25 -21.54
CA ASN A 197 -9.33 11.29 -22.73
C ASN A 197 -8.74 10.33 -23.79
N GLU A 198 -9.37 9.15 -23.95
CA GLU A 198 -9.10 8.27 -25.08
C GLU A 198 -9.62 8.94 -26.36
N GLY A 199 -8.76 9.72 -27.01
CA GLY A 199 -8.99 10.21 -28.36
C GLY A 199 -9.12 9.02 -29.31
N LYS A 200 -10.37 8.61 -29.60
CA LYS A 200 -10.70 7.72 -30.71
C LYS A 200 -10.24 8.40 -32.00
N GLY A 201 -9.21 7.84 -32.62
CA GLY A 201 -8.76 8.24 -33.95
C GLY A 201 -9.89 8.02 -34.96
N CYS A 202 -10.43 9.12 -35.46
CA CYS A 202 -11.35 9.13 -36.59
C CYS A 202 -10.57 8.68 -37.84
N SER A 203 -10.79 7.46 -38.32
CA SER A 203 -10.30 7.04 -39.63
C SER A 203 -11.22 7.61 -40.71
N SER A 204 -10.88 8.78 -41.23
CA SER A 204 -11.43 9.22 -42.52
C SER A 204 -10.82 8.35 -43.62
N GLN A 205 -11.58 7.35 -44.07
CA GLN A 205 -11.33 6.74 -45.38
C GLN A 205 -11.71 7.76 -46.45
N ASP A 206 -10.69 8.40 -46.99
CA ASP A 206 -10.73 9.12 -48.25
C ASP A 206 -10.92 8.07 -49.38
N ARG A 207 -12.10 8.03 -49.99
CA ARG A 207 -12.39 7.18 -51.14
C ARG A 207 -12.70 8.09 -52.33
N ARG A 208 -11.64 8.54 -53.01
CA ARG A 208 -11.70 9.02 -54.40
C ARG A 208 -11.45 7.83 -55.33
N LEU A 209 -12.47 7.47 -56.09
CA LEU A 209 -12.51 7.37 -57.56
C LEU A 209 -13.87 6.79 -57.95
#